data_AF-A0AAU6ETA9-F1
#
_entry.id   AF-A0AAU6ETA9-F1
#
_cell.length_a   1.000
_cell.length_b   1.000
_cell.length_c   1.000
_cell.angle_alpha   90.00
_cell.angle_beta   90.00
_cell.angle_gamma   90.00
#
_symmetry.space_group_name_H-M   'P 1'
#
loop_
_entity.id
_entity.type
_entity.pdbx_description
1 polymer ?
#
loop_
_entity_poly.entity_id
_entity_poly.type
_entity_poly.pdbx_seq_one_letter_code
_entity_poly.pdbx_strand_id
1 'polypeptide(L)'
;MNTSQHPLQGKIALVAGATRGAGRAMAVELGRAGATVYATGRTTRAKASEVGRTTETIEETAELIDAAGGTGIAVPTDHLDRTQVKALTDRIDRDHGRLDILVNDIWGADHLLVNQWEKKLWEQDLGEGMRMLRLGVETHINTSYFALPLLIRNRGGLVVEVTDGTEEFNRDYREAFFYDLAKAAPLRMARALTHELKEYGGTAVCVTPGWLRSESMLDTAFKVTEETWQDAIAKDPHFAISETPQYLARGVAALAADPGVARFGGRSLSSADLSRAYGVTDTDGSAPDAIAYMTEVVKGGKQAPASDYR
;
A
#
# COMPACT_ATOMS: atom_id res chain seq x y z
N MET A 1 26.94 14.04 9.70
CA MET A 1 25.58 13.51 9.90
C MET A 1 25.60 12.07 9.41
N ASN A 2 25.23 11.11 10.26
CA ASN A 2 25.42 9.69 9.99
C ASN A 2 24.34 9.23 9.00
N THR A 3 24.69 9.08 7.73
CA THR A 3 23.81 8.65 6.63
C THR A 3 23.21 7.25 6.84
N SER A 4 23.67 6.49 7.85
CA SER A 4 23.13 5.18 8.20
C SER A 4 21.78 5.20 8.94
N GLN A 5 21.38 6.31 9.57
CA GLN A 5 20.11 6.41 10.31
C GLN A 5 18.94 7.00 9.51
N HIS A 6 19.22 7.85 8.51
CA HIS A 6 18.21 8.52 7.69
C HIS A 6 18.54 8.41 6.20
N PRO A 7 18.41 7.21 5.60
CA PRO A 7 18.83 6.98 4.22
C PRO A 7 17.98 7.74 3.17
N LEU A 8 16.80 8.23 3.55
CA LEU A 8 15.90 9.01 2.69
C LEU A 8 15.94 10.52 3.01
N GLN A 9 16.93 10.98 3.77
CA GLN A 9 17.09 12.41 4.07
C GLN A 9 17.11 13.24 2.77
N GLY A 10 16.20 14.22 2.68
CA GLY A 10 16.08 15.11 1.53
C GLY A 10 15.31 14.52 0.33
N LYS A 11 14.75 13.32 0.47
CA LYS A 11 13.83 12.75 -0.52
C LYS A 11 12.41 13.27 -0.30
N ILE A 12 11.71 13.52 -1.39
CA ILE A 12 10.31 13.95 -1.39
C ILE A 12 9.42 12.78 -1.79
N ALA A 13 8.52 12.37 -0.90
CA ALA A 13 7.59 11.28 -1.11
C ALA A 13 6.13 11.76 -1.17
N LEU A 14 5.34 11.14 -2.02
CA LEU A 14 3.88 11.24 -2.04
C LEU A 14 3.30 9.86 -1.73
N VAL A 15 2.52 9.76 -0.66
CA VAL A 15 1.74 8.55 -0.33
C VAL A 15 0.26 8.86 -0.52
N ALA A 16 -0.31 8.28 -1.57
CA ALA A 16 -1.73 8.34 -1.87
C ALA A 16 -2.47 7.20 -1.16
N GLY A 17 -3.46 7.54 -0.34
CA GLY A 17 -4.15 6.58 0.52
C GLY A 17 -3.58 6.47 1.94
N ALA A 18 -2.85 7.49 2.41
CA ALA A 18 -2.10 7.46 3.67
C ALA A 18 -2.94 7.61 4.95
N THR A 19 -4.28 7.62 4.87
CA THR A 19 -5.10 7.90 6.06
C THR A 19 -4.98 6.81 7.12
N ARG A 20 -4.82 5.53 6.72
CA ARG A 20 -4.86 4.37 7.63
C ARG A 20 -4.14 3.16 7.00
N GLY A 21 -4.08 2.04 7.71
CA GLY A 21 -3.57 0.78 7.20
C GLY A 21 -2.15 0.85 6.64
N ALA A 22 -1.90 0.12 5.55
CA ALA A 22 -0.58 0.03 4.90
C ALA A 22 -0.07 1.41 4.48
N GLY A 23 -0.89 2.25 3.86
CA GLY A 23 -0.52 3.59 3.40
C GLY A 23 -0.03 4.49 4.53
N ARG A 24 -0.74 4.50 5.67
CA ARG A 24 -0.26 5.21 6.87
C ARG A 24 1.09 4.68 7.32
N ALA A 25 1.24 3.35 7.44
CA ALA A 25 2.48 2.75 7.89
C ALA A 25 3.65 3.05 6.94
N MET A 26 3.44 2.95 5.62
CA MET A 26 4.44 3.31 4.60
C MET A 26 4.83 4.77 4.71
N ALA A 27 3.87 5.68 4.90
CA ALA A 27 4.15 7.09 5.07
C ALA A 27 5.04 7.34 6.31
N VAL A 28 4.71 6.70 7.44
CA VAL A 28 5.47 6.80 8.68
C VAL A 28 6.88 6.20 8.55
N GLU A 29 7.06 5.04 7.93
CA GLU A 29 8.38 4.41 7.78
C GLU A 29 9.26 5.15 6.76
N LEU A 30 8.70 5.74 5.71
CA LEU A 30 9.41 6.68 4.84
C LEU A 30 9.86 7.92 5.63
N GLY A 31 8.99 8.45 6.49
CA GLY A 31 9.30 9.53 7.43
C GLY A 31 10.42 9.16 8.39
N ARG A 32 10.36 7.97 9.00
CA ARG A 32 11.38 7.43 9.89
C ARG A 32 12.76 7.37 9.24
N ALA A 33 12.80 7.05 7.95
CA ALA A 33 14.00 7.08 7.14
C ALA A 33 14.47 8.49 6.73
N GLY A 34 13.77 9.55 7.14
CA GLY A 34 14.15 10.96 6.97
C GLY A 34 13.51 11.69 5.79
N ALA A 35 12.51 11.10 5.13
CA ALA A 35 11.85 11.74 3.99
C ALA A 35 10.90 12.88 4.40
N THR A 36 10.69 13.83 3.49
CA THR A 36 9.50 14.69 3.50
C THR A 36 8.36 13.96 2.80
N VAL A 37 7.24 13.76 3.49
CA VAL A 37 6.15 12.90 3.02
C VAL A 37 4.83 13.68 2.92
N TYR A 38 4.32 13.83 1.71
CA TYR A 38 2.95 14.27 1.45
C TYR A 38 2.00 13.10 1.67
N ALA A 39 1.25 13.13 2.78
CA ALA A 39 0.26 12.13 3.13
C ALA A 39 -1.13 12.60 2.65
N THR A 40 -1.74 11.83 1.75
CA THR A 40 -3.02 12.23 1.13
C THR A 40 -4.10 11.18 1.29
N GLY A 41 -5.34 11.66 1.38
CA GLY A 41 -6.53 10.85 1.55
C GLY A 41 -7.75 11.73 1.81
N ARG A 42 -8.91 11.08 1.99
CA ARG A 42 -10.21 11.77 2.05
C ARG A 42 -10.72 12.02 3.46
N THR A 43 -10.26 11.24 4.43
CA THR A 43 -10.68 11.41 5.82
C THR A 43 -9.77 12.41 6.51
N THR A 44 -10.36 13.48 7.00
CA THR A 44 -9.70 14.54 7.77
C THR A 44 -10.39 14.66 9.13
N ARG A 45 -9.81 15.43 10.05
CA ARG A 45 -10.47 15.78 11.32
C ARG A 45 -11.87 16.40 11.15
N ALA A 46 -12.13 17.03 10.00
CA ALA A 46 -13.39 17.71 9.72
C ALA A 46 -14.36 16.90 8.85
N LYS A 47 -13.88 15.86 8.15
CA LYS A 47 -14.68 15.15 7.13
C LYS A 47 -14.34 13.68 7.06
N ALA A 48 -15.35 12.83 7.18
CA ALA A 48 -15.26 11.40 6.88
C ALA A 48 -15.27 11.15 5.36
N SER A 49 -14.55 10.11 4.93
CA SER A 49 -14.74 9.56 3.58
C SER A 49 -16.00 8.68 3.49
N GLU A 50 -16.35 8.22 2.29
CA GLU A 50 -17.50 7.31 2.08
C GLU A 50 -17.38 5.97 2.84
N VAL A 51 -16.17 5.60 3.29
CA VAL A 51 -15.93 4.44 4.15
C VAL A 51 -16.56 4.60 5.54
N GLY A 52 -16.91 5.82 5.95
CA GLY A 52 -17.60 6.10 7.22
C GLY A 52 -16.75 6.00 8.48
N ARG A 53 -15.45 5.67 8.37
CA ARG A 53 -14.50 5.66 9.50
C ARG A 53 -13.96 7.06 9.78
N THR A 54 -14.08 7.52 11.02
CA THR A 54 -13.67 8.85 11.50
C THR A 54 -12.48 8.82 12.46
N THR A 55 -12.03 7.64 12.88
CA THR A 55 -11.00 7.42 13.90
C THR A 55 -9.57 7.64 13.39
N GLU A 56 -9.36 7.55 12.07
CA GLU A 56 -8.07 7.79 11.44
C GLU A 56 -8.16 8.96 10.46
N THR A 57 -7.28 9.94 10.61
CA THR A 57 -7.20 11.12 9.75
C THR A 57 -5.83 11.27 9.10
N ILE A 58 -5.76 12.01 7.99
CA ILE A 58 -4.48 12.31 7.34
C ILE A 58 -3.61 13.25 8.15
N GLU A 59 -4.20 14.13 8.97
CA GLU A 59 -3.46 15.04 9.84
C GLU A 59 -2.71 14.25 10.92
N GLU A 60 -3.36 13.24 11.52
CA GLU A 60 -2.68 12.32 12.45
C GLU A 60 -1.56 11.54 11.76
N THR A 61 -1.74 11.11 10.51
CA THR A 61 -0.64 10.47 9.77
C THR A 61 0.56 11.42 9.62
N ALA A 62 0.34 12.71 9.31
CA ALA A 62 1.42 13.69 9.24
C ALA A 62 2.14 13.89 10.59
N GLU A 63 1.39 13.93 11.68
CA GLU A 63 1.95 14.02 13.04
C GLU A 63 2.77 12.77 13.41
N LEU A 64 2.32 11.58 13.00
CA LEU A 64 3.07 10.33 13.17
C LEU A 64 4.37 10.32 12.34
N ILE A 65 4.37 10.92 11.15
CA ILE A 65 5.57 11.10 10.32
C ILE A 65 6.58 12.01 11.04
N ASP A 66 6.13 13.16 11.57
CA ASP A 66 6.97 14.09 12.31
C ASP A 66 7.56 13.42 13.56
N ALA A 67 6.73 12.70 14.32
CA ALA A 67 7.15 11.95 15.50
C ALA A 67 8.15 10.83 15.17
N ALA A 68 8.13 10.28 13.96
CA ALA A 68 9.08 9.27 13.50
C ALA A 68 10.44 9.86 13.06
N GLY A 69 10.56 11.19 12.94
CA GLY A 69 11.79 11.89 12.55
C GLY A 69 11.82 12.40 11.11
N GLY A 70 10.70 12.31 10.39
CA GLY A 70 10.55 12.85 9.04
C GLY A 70 9.92 14.24 9.02
N THR A 71 9.34 14.61 7.88
CA THR A 71 8.48 15.79 7.78
C THR A 71 7.15 15.41 7.11
N GLY A 72 6.07 15.44 7.88
CA GLY A 72 4.73 15.08 7.44
C GLY A 72 3.96 16.28 6.89
N ILE A 73 3.36 16.13 5.71
CA ILE A 73 2.53 17.15 5.10
C ILE A 73 1.18 16.54 4.74
N ALA A 74 0.17 16.78 5.57
CA ALA A 74 -1.20 16.35 5.29
C ALA A 74 -1.81 17.21 4.18
N VAL A 75 -2.32 16.57 3.13
CA VAL A 75 -3.07 17.23 2.06
C VAL A 75 -4.36 16.45 1.79
N PRO A 76 -5.53 16.99 2.16
CA PRO A 76 -6.81 16.39 1.80
C PRO A 76 -6.91 16.28 0.27
N THR A 77 -7.12 15.07 -0.24
CA THR A 77 -7.20 14.83 -1.69
C THR A 77 -8.10 13.65 -1.98
N ASP A 78 -9.11 13.88 -2.80
CA ASP A 78 -9.81 12.80 -3.49
C ASP A 78 -9.11 12.53 -4.82
N HIS A 79 -8.47 11.35 -4.95
CA HIS A 79 -7.74 10.98 -6.16
C HIS A 79 -8.64 10.65 -7.36
N LEU A 80 -9.97 10.67 -7.20
CA LEU A 80 -10.91 10.70 -8.33
C LEU A 80 -11.17 12.11 -8.86
N ASP A 81 -10.88 13.15 -8.08
CA ASP A 81 -10.97 14.54 -8.52
C ASP A 81 -9.61 14.99 -9.07
N ARG A 82 -9.49 14.95 -10.39
CA ARG A 82 -8.28 15.34 -11.12
C ARG A 82 -7.83 16.77 -10.83
N THR A 83 -8.75 17.67 -10.45
CA THR A 83 -8.41 19.05 -10.08
C THR A 83 -7.65 19.07 -8.76
N GLN A 84 -8.07 18.26 -7.78
CA GLN A 84 -7.39 18.13 -6.50
C GLN A 84 -6.02 17.45 -6.66
N VAL A 85 -5.94 16.38 -7.46
CA VAL A 85 -4.66 15.69 -7.73
C VAL A 85 -3.67 16.65 -8.40
N LYS A 86 -4.11 17.43 -9.39
CA LYS A 86 -3.27 18.45 -10.03
C LYS A 86 -2.81 19.51 -9.01
N ALA A 87 -3.72 20.02 -8.18
CA ALA A 87 -3.37 21.03 -7.18
C ALA A 87 -2.36 20.51 -6.15
N LEU A 88 -2.46 19.23 -5.77
CA LEU A 88 -1.49 18.53 -4.93
C LEU A 88 -0.11 18.48 -5.61
N THR A 89 -0.01 18.02 -6.86
CA THR A 89 1.28 17.91 -7.56
C THR A 89 1.88 19.28 -7.87
N ASP A 90 1.05 20.28 -8.20
CA ASP A 90 1.49 21.67 -8.37
C ASP A 90 2.06 22.23 -7.05
N ARG A 91 1.51 21.82 -5.90
CA ARG A 91 2.06 22.19 -4.58
C ARG A 91 3.42 21.56 -4.33
N ILE A 92 3.56 20.26 -4.59
CA ILE A 92 4.86 19.57 -4.45
C ILE A 92 5.92 20.21 -5.36
N ASP A 93 5.53 20.57 -6.60
CA ASP A 93 6.43 21.26 -7.54
C ASP A 93 6.84 22.65 -7.01
N ARG A 94 5.91 23.44 -6.48
CA ARG A 94 6.26 24.76 -5.89
C ARG A 94 7.14 24.64 -4.66
N ASP A 95 6.84 23.70 -3.77
CA ASP A 95 7.50 23.56 -2.47
C ASP A 95 8.91 22.96 -2.62
N HIS A 96 9.12 22.05 -3.59
CA HIS A 96 10.35 21.27 -3.70
C HIS A 96 10.94 21.13 -5.11
N GLY A 97 10.16 21.38 -6.17
CA GLY A 97 10.59 21.23 -7.57
C GLY A 97 10.86 19.79 -8.02
N ARG A 98 10.55 18.79 -7.16
CA ARG A 98 10.86 17.38 -7.36
C ARG A 98 9.89 16.45 -6.66
N LEU A 99 9.81 15.22 -7.15
CA LEU A 99 9.25 14.05 -6.47
C LEU A 99 10.23 12.90 -6.63
N ASP A 100 10.53 12.17 -5.56
CA ASP A 100 11.45 11.04 -5.58
C ASP A 100 10.72 9.70 -5.46
N ILE A 101 9.65 9.66 -4.67
CA ILE A 101 8.93 8.44 -4.32
C ILE A 101 7.43 8.68 -4.47
N LEU A 102 6.75 7.84 -5.25
CA LEU A 102 5.29 7.79 -5.33
C LEU A 102 4.82 6.44 -4.79
N VAL A 103 3.91 6.45 -3.83
CA VAL A 103 3.21 5.25 -3.34
C VAL A 103 1.72 5.42 -3.64
N ASN A 104 1.18 4.54 -4.48
CA ASN A 104 -0.25 4.41 -4.74
C ASN A 104 -0.82 3.26 -3.90
N ASP A 105 -1.43 3.59 -2.75
CA ASP A 105 -2.12 2.66 -1.85
C ASP A 105 -3.59 3.06 -1.66
N ILE A 106 -4.31 3.20 -2.77
CA ILE A 106 -5.66 3.79 -2.73
C ILE A 106 -6.69 2.68 -2.80
N TRP A 107 -7.33 2.41 -1.66
CA TRP A 107 -8.46 1.49 -1.57
C TRP A 107 -9.52 2.01 -0.59
N GLY A 108 -10.77 1.62 -0.82
CA GLY A 108 -11.88 1.98 0.06
C GLY A 108 -13.20 1.33 -0.31
N ALA A 109 -13.15 0.21 -1.03
CA ALA A 109 -14.32 -0.43 -1.63
C ALA A 109 -14.75 -1.71 -0.88
N ASP A 110 -14.19 -2.01 0.31
CA ASP A 110 -14.57 -3.21 1.08
C ASP A 110 -16.07 -3.25 1.40
N HIS A 111 -16.67 -2.11 1.70
CA HIS A 111 -18.11 -1.99 1.95
C HIS A 111 -18.97 -2.32 0.71
N LEU A 112 -18.40 -2.26 -0.50
CA LEU A 112 -19.05 -2.61 -1.77
C LEU A 112 -18.91 -4.10 -2.10
N LEU A 113 -18.16 -4.88 -1.30
CA LEU A 113 -17.99 -6.32 -1.49
C LEU A 113 -18.98 -7.15 -0.67
N VAL A 114 -19.75 -6.50 0.20
CA VAL A 114 -20.73 -7.18 1.06
C VAL A 114 -21.75 -7.90 0.19
N ASN A 115 -21.83 -9.23 0.34
CA ASN A 115 -22.68 -10.12 -0.47
C ASN A 115 -22.36 -10.12 -1.98
N GLN A 116 -21.12 -9.82 -2.38
CA GLN A 116 -20.68 -9.90 -3.79
C GLN A 116 -19.71 -11.06 -4.07
N TRP A 117 -19.02 -11.57 -3.05
CA TRP A 117 -18.26 -12.82 -3.11
C TRP A 117 -19.20 -13.95 -3.56
N GLU A 118 -18.78 -14.81 -4.50
CA GLU A 118 -19.58 -15.88 -5.15
C GLU A 118 -20.55 -15.47 -6.28
N LYS A 119 -20.93 -14.19 -6.41
CA LYS A 119 -21.82 -13.77 -7.50
C LYS A 119 -21.09 -13.75 -8.85
N LYS A 120 -21.76 -14.23 -9.89
CA LYS A 120 -21.28 -14.08 -11.27
C LYS A 120 -21.39 -12.61 -11.69
N LEU A 121 -20.65 -12.24 -12.74
CA LEU A 121 -20.62 -10.86 -13.24
C LEU A 121 -22.03 -10.26 -13.44
N TRP A 122 -22.96 -11.01 -14.05
CA TRP A 122 -24.32 -10.54 -14.33
C TRP A 122 -25.25 -10.52 -13.10
N GLU A 123 -24.78 -10.98 -11.94
CA GLU A 123 -25.51 -10.97 -10.66
C GLU A 123 -24.97 -9.89 -9.70
N GLN A 124 -23.76 -9.39 -9.95
CA GLN A 124 -23.16 -8.31 -9.17
C GLN A 124 -23.82 -6.97 -9.50
N ASP A 125 -23.87 -6.06 -8.53
CA ASP A 125 -24.33 -4.70 -8.78
C ASP A 125 -23.33 -3.97 -9.68
N LEU A 126 -23.78 -3.55 -10.86
CA LEU A 126 -22.92 -2.90 -11.84
C LEU A 126 -22.40 -1.54 -11.33
N GLY A 127 -23.20 -0.79 -10.57
CA GLY A 127 -22.80 0.51 -10.03
C GLY A 127 -21.71 0.39 -8.98
N GLU A 128 -21.88 -0.52 -8.02
CA GLU A 128 -20.89 -0.84 -6.99
C GLU A 128 -19.61 -1.42 -7.60
N GLY A 129 -19.75 -2.32 -8.58
CA GLY A 129 -18.64 -2.89 -9.33
C GLY A 129 -17.82 -1.83 -10.07
N MET A 130 -18.47 -0.94 -10.81
CA MET A 130 -17.79 0.17 -11.47
C MET A 130 -17.18 1.15 -10.46
N ARG A 131 -17.84 1.40 -9.33
CA ARG A 131 -17.30 2.24 -8.25
C ARG A 131 -16.00 1.66 -7.69
N MET A 132 -15.91 0.34 -7.54
CA MET A 132 -14.70 -0.36 -7.10
C MET A 132 -13.54 -0.16 -8.06
N LEU A 133 -13.77 -0.30 -9.38
CA LEU A 133 -12.74 -0.02 -10.38
C LEU A 133 -12.30 1.45 -10.34
N ARG A 134 -13.23 2.39 -10.10
CA ARG A 134 -12.85 3.80 -9.94
C ARG A 134 -11.94 3.97 -8.73
N LEU A 135 -12.31 3.40 -7.58
CA LEU A 135 -11.54 3.55 -6.33
C LEU A 135 -10.18 2.85 -6.34
N GLY A 136 -10.06 1.68 -7.00
CA GLY A 136 -8.82 0.89 -7.01
C GLY A 136 -7.99 0.96 -8.30
N VAL A 137 -8.51 1.55 -9.38
CA VAL A 137 -7.81 1.64 -10.68
C VAL A 137 -7.75 3.09 -11.18
N GLU A 138 -8.90 3.77 -11.28
CA GLU A 138 -8.94 5.15 -11.81
C GLU A 138 -8.13 6.12 -10.92
N THR A 139 -8.20 5.95 -9.61
CA THR A 139 -7.39 6.72 -8.64
C THR A 139 -5.89 6.57 -8.89
N HIS A 140 -5.37 5.35 -9.01
CA HIS A 140 -3.95 5.08 -9.28
C HIS A 140 -3.51 5.74 -10.61
N ILE A 141 -4.34 5.64 -11.66
CA ILE A 141 -4.07 6.29 -12.95
C ILE A 141 -4.03 7.81 -12.81
N ASN A 142 -5.05 8.41 -12.17
CA ASN A 142 -5.12 9.85 -11.98
C ASN A 142 -3.90 10.37 -11.20
N THR A 143 -3.53 9.70 -10.10
CA THR A 143 -2.37 10.07 -9.28
C THR A 143 -1.09 10.00 -10.09
N SER A 144 -0.84 8.87 -10.76
CA SER A 144 0.36 8.68 -11.59
C SER A 144 0.44 9.67 -12.75
N TYR A 145 -0.68 9.95 -13.43
CA TYR A 145 -0.70 10.90 -14.56
C TYR A 145 -0.14 12.28 -14.19
N PHE A 146 -0.49 12.81 -13.01
CA PHE A 146 -0.01 14.12 -12.57
C PHE A 146 1.34 14.06 -11.84
N ALA A 147 1.63 12.97 -11.12
CA ALA A 147 2.84 12.86 -10.30
C ALA A 147 4.09 12.46 -11.11
N LEU A 148 3.94 11.61 -12.13
CA LEU A 148 5.08 11.09 -12.91
C LEU A 148 5.87 12.17 -13.65
N PRO A 149 5.25 13.20 -14.28
CA PRO A 149 6.00 14.29 -14.90
C PRO A 149 6.94 15.02 -13.94
N LEU A 150 6.60 15.09 -12.64
CA LEU A 150 7.47 15.66 -11.62
C LEU A 150 8.54 14.66 -11.16
N LEU A 151 8.18 13.37 -11.06
CA LEU A 151 9.09 12.29 -10.66
C LEU A 151 10.25 12.10 -11.65
N ILE A 152 9.95 12.11 -12.95
CA ILE A 152 10.96 11.88 -14.01
C ILE A 152 11.95 13.05 -14.19
N ARG A 153 11.72 14.21 -13.56
CA ARG A 153 12.69 15.33 -13.58
C ARG A 153 14.01 14.96 -12.90
N ASN A 154 14.00 13.99 -11.99
CA ASN A 154 15.20 13.45 -11.36
C ASN A 154 15.37 11.98 -11.75
N ARG A 155 16.61 11.58 -12.03
CA ARG A 155 16.89 10.17 -12.30
C ARG A 155 16.73 9.34 -11.02
N GLY A 156 16.25 8.12 -11.16
CA GLY A 156 16.15 7.18 -10.03
C GLY A 156 14.86 7.26 -9.20
N GLY A 157 13.80 7.88 -9.72
CA GLY A 157 12.51 7.93 -9.02
C GLY A 157 11.87 6.55 -8.84
N LEU A 158 11.15 6.37 -7.75
CA LEU A 158 10.47 5.12 -7.39
C LEU A 158 8.95 5.27 -7.44
N VAL A 159 8.26 4.33 -8.08
CA VAL A 159 6.82 4.17 -8.02
C VAL A 159 6.49 2.83 -7.36
N VAL A 160 5.67 2.86 -6.32
CA VAL A 160 5.17 1.69 -5.60
C VAL A 160 3.68 1.62 -5.83
N GLU A 161 3.25 0.58 -6.54
CA GLU A 161 1.85 0.22 -6.73
C GLU A 161 1.47 -0.81 -5.66
N VAL A 162 0.49 -0.53 -4.81
CA VAL A 162 0.09 -1.47 -3.76
C VAL A 162 -1.14 -2.26 -4.20
N THR A 163 -1.11 -3.57 -4.00
CA THR A 163 -2.23 -4.47 -4.29
C THR A 163 -2.40 -5.54 -3.21
N ASP A 164 -3.36 -6.43 -3.42
CA ASP A 164 -3.56 -7.65 -2.66
C ASP A 164 -3.19 -8.86 -3.53
N GLY A 165 -2.18 -9.63 -3.11
CA GLY A 165 -1.64 -10.79 -3.79
C GLY A 165 -0.52 -10.49 -4.79
N THR A 166 0.44 -11.40 -4.88
CA THR A 166 1.49 -11.37 -5.92
C THR A 166 0.91 -11.75 -7.28
N GLU A 167 1.66 -11.53 -8.36
CA GLU A 167 1.26 -12.01 -9.68
C GLU A 167 1.03 -13.52 -9.72
N GLU A 168 1.85 -14.29 -9.01
CA GLU A 168 1.67 -15.74 -8.92
C GLU A 168 0.39 -16.09 -8.17
N PHE A 169 0.12 -15.43 -7.04
CA PHE A 169 -1.09 -15.65 -6.26
C PHE A 169 -2.37 -15.23 -7.00
N ASN A 170 -2.27 -14.19 -7.84
CA ASN A 170 -3.35 -13.63 -8.65
C ASN A 170 -3.35 -14.18 -10.10
N ARG A 171 -2.66 -15.30 -10.37
CA ARG A 171 -2.65 -15.91 -11.72
C ARG A 171 -4.03 -16.44 -12.09
N ASP A 172 -4.71 -17.03 -11.12
CA ASP A 172 -6.07 -17.54 -11.26
C ASP A 172 -7.08 -16.51 -10.75
N TYR A 173 -8.32 -16.65 -11.22
CA TYR A 173 -9.44 -15.78 -10.84
C TYR A 173 -9.69 -15.82 -9.31
N ARG A 174 -9.69 -14.65 -8.65
CA ARG A 174 -9.82 -14.51 -7.19
C ARG A 174 -11.25 -14.39 -6.64
N GLU A 175 -12.25 -14.58 -7.50
CA GLU A 175 -13.67 -14.35 -7.20
C GLU A 175 -14.03 -12.87 -7.01
N ALA A 176 -15.32 -12.54 -7.19
CA ALA A 176 -15.83 -11.19 -7.40
C ALA A 176 -15.12 -10.42 -8.54
N PHE A 177 -15.63 -10.57 -9.79
CA PHE A 177 -15.10 -9.96 -11.02
C PHE A 177 -14.49 -8.56 -10.90
N PHE A 178 -15.18 -7.59 -10.30
CA PHE A 178 -14.66 -6.22 -10.20
C PHE A 178 -13.49 -6.09 -9.21
N TYR A 179 -13.48 -6.90 -8.15
CA TYR A 179 -12.39 -6.94 -7.19
C TYR A 179 -11.15 -7.60 -7.78
N ASP A 180 -11.34 -8.72 -8.47
CA ASP A 180 -10.28 -9.40 -9.22
C ASP A 180 -9.58 -8.43 -10.18
N LEU A 181 -10.35 -7.69 -10.99
CA LEU A 181 -9.81 -6.65 -11.87
C LEU A 181 -9.10 -5.53 -11.11
N ALA A 182 -9.68 -5.05 -10.00
CA ALA A 182 -9.09 -3.99 -9.20
C ALA A 182 -7.75 -4.40 -8.56
N LYS A 183 -7.56 -5.68 -8.22
CA LYS A 183 -6.32 -6.21 -7.64
C LYS A 183 -5.31 -6.71 -8.68
N ALA A 184 -5.78 -7.05 -9.89
CA ALA A 184 -4.90 -7.35 -11.02
C ALA A 184 -4.31 -6.09 -11.67
N ALA A 185 -5.02 -4.97 -11.64
CA ALA A 185 -4.61 -3.75 -12.33
C ALA A 185 -3.26 -3.16 -11.85
N PRO A 186 -2.97 -3.02 -10.53
CA PRO A 186 -1.68 -2.49 -10.07
C PRO A 186 -0.47 -3.34 -10.51
N LEU A 187 -0.64 -4.67 -10.59
CA LEU A 187 0.40 -5.58 -11.13
C LEU A 187 0.76 -5.21 -12.57
N ARG A 188 -0.26 -4.91 -13.39
CA ARG A 188 -0.06 -4.51 -14.79
C ARG A 188 0.48 -3.09 -14.92
N MET A 189 0.05 -2.17 -14.05
CA MET A 189 0.57 -0.80 -13.99
C MET A 189 2.06 -0.78 -13.69
N ALA A 190 2.52 -1.50 -12.67
CA ALA A 190 3.96 -1.57 -12.33
C ALA A 190 4.81 -2.08 -13.51
N ARG A 191 4.31 -3.05 -14.28
CA ARG A 191 4.97 -3.56 -15.50
C ARG A 191 5.06 -2.50 -16.59
N ALA A 192 3.97 -1.80 -16.87
CA ALA A 192 3.94 -0.75 -17.89
C ALA A 192 4.85 0.42 -17.49
N LEU A 193 4.71 0.91 -16.26
CA LEU A 193 5.51 2.02 -15.74
C LEU A 193 6.99 1.68 -15.65
N THR A 194 7.38 0.43 -15.37
CA THR A 194 8.79 0.03 -15.42
C THR A 194 9.39 0.21 -16.81
N HIS A 195 8.62 -0.08 -17.85
CA HIS A 195 9.07 0.11 -19.23
C HIS A 195 9.28 1.60 -19.53
N GLU A 196 8.31 2.44 -19.19
CA GLU A 196 8.33 3.88 -19.44
C GLU A 196 9.38 4.63 -18.59
N LEU A 197 9.54 4.25 -17.32
CA LEU A 197 10.48 4.91 -16.41
C LEU A 197 11.95 4.55 -16.66
N LYS A 198 12.22 3.49 -17.44
CA LYS A 198 13.57 2.97 -17.69
C LYS A 198 14.51 4.03 -18.27
N GLU A 199 14.05 4.86 -19.20
CA GLU A 199 14.89 5.89 -19.82
C GLU A 199 15.31 7.00 -18.84
N TYR A 200 14.50 7.23 -17.80
CA TYR A 200 14.75 8.15 -16.70
C TYR A 200 15.52 7.50 -15.54
N GLY A 201 15.83 6.20 -15.65
CA GLY A 201 16.42 5.42 -14.56
C GLY A 201 15.49 5.21 -13.38
N GLY A 202 14.19 5.45 -13.55
CA GLY A 202 13.18 5.19 -12.52
C GLY A 202 12.81 3.71 -12.45
N THR A 203 12.15 3.33 -11.36
CA THR A 203 11.68 1.96 -11.11
C THR A 203 10.22 2.00 -10.68
N ALA A 204 9.38 1.14 -11.28
CA ALA A 204 8.05 0.86 -10.75
C ALA A 204 8.03 -0.57 -10.21
N VAL A 205 7.45 -0.77 -9.03
CA VAL A 205 7.31 -2.08 -8.40
C VAL A 205 5.90 -2.21 -7.85
N CYS A 206 5.32 -3.40 -7.94
CA CYS A 206 4.09 -3.69 -7.23
C CYS A 206 4.44 -4.38 -5.91
N VAL A 207 3.78 -3.99 -4.82
CA VAL A 207 3.97 -4.62 -3.51
C VAL A 207 2.62 -5.04 -2.94
N THR A 208 2.65 -6.02 -2.05
CA THR A 208 1.44 -6.52 -1.40
C THR A 208 1.72 -6.93 0.03
N PRO A 209 0.84 -6.59 0.99
CA PRO A 209 0.89 -7.21 2.29
C PRO A 209 0.48 -8.68 2.20
N GLY A 210 0.79 -9.42 3.25
CA GLY A 210 0.14 -10.67 3.60
C GLY A 210 -1.27 -10.44 4.16
N TRP A 211 -1.67 -11.26 5.14
CA TRP A 211 -2.95 -11.05 5.82
C TRP A 211 -2.85 -9.86 6.78
N LEU A 212 -3.26 -8.69 6.30
CA LEU A 212 -3.00 -7.43 6.98
C LEU A 212 -3.91 -7.19 8.20
N ARG A 213 -3.30 -6.91 9.35
CA ARG A 213 -3.95 -6.41 10.58
C ARG A 213 -4.25 -4.91 10.48
N SER A 214 -5.05 -4.51 9.49
CA SER A 214 -5.52 -3.13 9.38
C SER A 214 -6.53 -2.79 10.47
N GLU A 215 -6.72 -1.50 10.75
CA GLU A 215 -7.71 -1.03 11.73
C GLU A 215 -9.12 -1.57 11.41
N SER A 216 -9.49 -1.62 10.12
CA SER A 216 -10.77 -2.21 9.71
C SER A 216 -10.85 -3.72 10.00
N MET A 217 -9.77 -4.45 9.73
CA MET A 217 -9.71 -5.90 9.96
C MET A 217 -9.87 -6.22 11.46
N LEU A 218 -9.11 -5.53 12.30
CA LEU A 218 -9.13 -5.71 13.76
C LEU A 218 -10.48 -5.25 14.34
N ASP A 219 -10.92 -4.03 14.07
CA ASP A 219 -12.11 -3.43 14.69
C ASP A 219 -13.43 -3.98 14.15
N THR A 220 -13.47 -4.42 12.89
CA THR A 220 -14.73 -4.76 12.19
C THR A 220 -14.86 -6.26 11.97
N ALA A 221 -13.84 -6.90 11.40
CA ALA A 221 -13.93 -8.32 11.05
C ALA A 221 -13.70 -9.22 12.27
N PHE A 222 -12.71 -8.92 13.11
CA PHE A 222 -12.31 -9.79 14.21
C PHE A 222 -12.70 -9.30 15.62
N LYS A 223 -12.99 -8.00 15.79
CA LYS A 223 -13.35 -7.38 17.07
C LYS A 223 -12.26 -7.54 18.14
N VAL A 224 -11.01 -7.35 17.73
CA VAL A 224 -9.80 -7.43 18.56
C VAL A 224 -8.98 -6.15 18.39
N THR A 225 -7.98 -5.92 19.25
CA THR A 225 -6.98 -4.85 19.04
C THR A 225 -5.68 -5.43 18.51
N GLU A 226 -4.71 -4.56 18.22
CA GLU A 226 -3.35 -5.01 17.86
C GLU A 226 -2.66 -5.72 19.03
N GLU A 227 -3.00 -5.40 20.29
CA GLU A 227 -2.45 -6.09 21.47
C GLU A 227 -3.10 -7.47 21.70
N THR A 228 -4.37 -7.63 21.30
CA THR A 228 -5.15 -8.86 21.52
C THR A 228 -5.42 -9.63 20.22
N TRP A 229 -4.67 -9.35 19.15
CA TRP A 229 -4.94 -9.88 17.82
C TRP A 229 -4.95 -11.42 17.78
N GLN A 230 -4.18 -12.08 18.66
CA GLN A 230 -4.09 -13.53 18.72
C GLN A 230 -5.43 -14.19 19.11
N ASP A 231 -6.32 -13.48 19.80
CA ASP A 231 -7.65 -13.99 20.14
C ASP A 231 -8.50 -14.26 18.88
N ALA A 232 -8.19 -13.57 17.77
CA ALA A 232 -8.85 -13.80 16.48
C ALA A 232 -8.54 -15.18 15.88
N ILE A 233 -7.47 -15.86 16.32
CA ILE A 233 -7.11 -17.22 15.89
C ILE A 233 -8.21 -18.22 16.28
N ALA A 234 -8.93 -17.97 17.37
CA ALA A 234 -10.06 -18.80 17.78
C ALA A 234 -11.24 -18.70 16.79
N LYS A 235 -11.37 -17.57 16.07
CA LYS A 235 -12.38 -17.36 15.03
C LYS A 235 -11.92 -17.87 13.67
N ASP A 236 -10.67 -17.59 13.32
CA ASP A 236 -10.03 -18.07 12.10
C ASP A 236 -8.59 -18.50 12.40
N PRO A 237 -8.29 -19.81 12.44
CA PRO A 237 -6.96 -20.32 12.74
C PRO A 237 -5.86 -19.79 11.81
N HIS A 238 -6.21 -19.42 10.57
CA HIS A 238 -5.27 -18.91 9.58
C HIS A 238 -4.84 -17.46 9.88
N PHE A 239 -5.58 -16.72 10.72
CA PHE A 239 -5.17 -15.39 11.16
C PHE A 239 -3.84 -15.40 11.94
N ALA A 240 -3.35 -16.57 12.37
CA ALA A 240 -2.02 -16.74 12.96
C ALA A 240 -0.87 -16.29 12.03
N ILE A 241 -1.07 -16.28 10.70
CA ILE A 241 -0.08 -15.79 9.74
C ILE A 241 -0.17 -14.27 9.48
N SER A 242 -1.08 -13.57 10.16
CA SER A 242 -1.30 -12.15 9.93
C SER A 242 -0.10 -11.29 10.32
N GLU A 243 0.00 -10.13 9.68
CA GLU A 243 1.11 -9.19 9.79
C GLU A 243 0.62 -7.78 10.09
N THR A 244 1.45 -6.96 10.76
CA THR A 244 1.11 -5.54 10.90
C THR A 244 1.32 -4.79 9.59
N PRO A 245 0.65 -3.64 9.41
CA PRO A 245 0.98 -2.69 8.34
C PRO A 245 2.46 -2.27 8.31
N GLN A 246 3.14 -2.25 9.45
CA GLN A 246 4.54 -1.84 9.55
C GLN A 246 5.49 -2.82 8.87
N TYR A 247 5.14 -4.10 8.76
CA TYR A 247 6.01 -5.10 8.13
C TYR A 247 6.26 -4.79 6.65
N LEU A 248 5.18 -4.60 5.87
CA LEU A 248 5.27 -4.14 4.48
C LEU A 248 5.98 -2.78 4.40
N ALA A 249 5.61 -1.85 5.28
CA ALA A 249 6.12 -0.49 5.26
C ALA A 249 7.64 -0.40 5.46
N ARG A 250 8.21 -1.19 6.38
CA ARG A 250 9.66 -1.31 6.58
C ARG A 250 10.35 -1.81 5.32
N GLY A 251 9.75 -2.80 4.65
CA GLY A 251 10.23 -3.31 3.36
C GLY A 251 10.22 -2.24 2.26
N VAL A 252 9.16 -1.44 2.18
CA VAL A 252 9.04 -0.33 1.21
C VAL A 252 10.04 0.79 1.50
N ALA A 253 10.26 1.14 2.77
CA ALA A 253 11.29 2.11 3.14
C ALA A 253 12.71 1.64 2.78
N ALA A 254 13.02 0.36 3.02
CA ALA A 254 14.28 -0.25 2.60
C ALA A 254 14.42 -0.26 1.07
N LEU A 255 13.34 -0.57 0.35
CA LEU A 255 13.28 -0.54 -1.11
C LEU A 255 13.53 0.87 -1.67
N ALA A 256 12.98 1.91 -1.04
CA ALA A 256 13.21 3.29 -1.44
C ALA A 256 14.65 3.78 -1.19
N ALA A 257 15.34 3.18 -0.21
CA ALA A 257 16.74 3.48 0.11
C ALA A 257 17.74 2.68 -0.75
N ASP A 258 17.28 1.68 -1.50
CA ASP A 258 18.14 0.73 -2.20
C ASP A 258 18.68 1.31 -3.53
N PRO A 259 20.01 1.53 -3.68
CA PRO A 259 20.59 1.99 -4.94
C PRO A 259 20.46 0.98 -6.10
N GLY A 260 20.21 -0.29 -5.79
CA GLY A 260 19.99 -1.38 -6.74
C GLY A 260 18.51 -1.72 -6.99
N VAL A 261 17.58 -0.85 -6.59
CA VAL A 261 16.12 -1.10 -6.65
C VAL A 261 15.61 -1.52 -8.04
N ALA A 262 16.28 -1.13 -9.12
CA ALA A 262 15.92 -1.47 -10.49
C ALA A 262 15.82 -2.98 -10.76
N ARG A 263 16.48 -3.84 -9.97
CA ARG A 263 16.34 -5.30 -10.06
C ARG A 263 14.92 -5.80 -9.74
N PHE A 264 14.10 -4.95 -9.12
CA PHE A 264 12.71 -5.23 -8.79
C PHE A 264 11.70 -4.63 -9.77
N GLY A 265 12.16 -3.89 -10.78
CA GLY A 265 11.28 -3.26 -11.77
C GLY A 265 10.29 -4.26 -12.39
N GLY A 266 9.01 -3.93 -12.30
CA GLY A 266 7.90 -4.68 -12.90
C GLY A 266 7.54 -5.97 -12.16
N ARG A 267 8.17 -6.24 -11.02
CA ARG A 267 7.85 -7.39 -10.16
C ARG A 267 6.71 -7.05 -9.20
N SER A 268 6.07 -8.10 -8.68
CA SER A 268 5.18 -8.04 -7.52
C SER A 268 5.88 -8.69 -6.32
N LEU A 269 6.06 -7.95 -5.23
CA LEU A 269 6.77 -8.41 -4.04
C LEU A 269 5.84 -8.43 -2.83
N SER A 270 5.83 -9.53 -2.08
CA SER A 270 5.17 -9.61 -0.78
C SER A 270 6.01 -8.95 0.33
N SER A 271 5.42 -8.69 1.49
CA SER A 271 6.16 -8.33 2.71
C SER A 271 7.30 -9.32 3.02
N ALA A 272 7.07 -10.63 2.81
CA ALA A 272 8.07 -11.68 3.00
C ALA A 272 9.22 -11.61 1.97
N ASP A 273 8.93 -11.26 0.71
CA ASP A 273 9.98 -11.04 -0.29
C ASP A 273 10.87 -9.86 0.08
N LEU A 274 10.27 -8.77 0.57
CA LEU A 274 11.00 -7.61 1.05
C LEU A 274 11.79 -7.91 2.32
N SER A 275 11.22 -8.71 3.24
CA SER A 275 11.93 -9.22 4.42
C SER A 275 13.17 -10.01 4.04
N ARG A 276 13.05 -10.99 3.14
CA ARG A 276 14.20 -11.76 2.64
C ARG A 276 15.24 -10.89 1.95
N ALA A 277 14.80 -9.86 1.20
CA ALA A 277 15.70 -8.98 0.47
C ALA A 277 16.47 -8.01 1.37
N TYR A 278 15.86 -7.55 2.46
CA TYR A 278 16.38 -6.43 3.27
C TYR A 278 16.59 -6.75 4.75
N GLY A 279 16.25 -7.95 5.21
CA GLY A 279 16.34 -8.35 6.61
C GLY A 279 15.37 -7.61 7.54
N VAL A 280 14.25 -7.11 7.01
CA VAL A 280 13.24 -6.42 7.83
C VAL A 280 12.29 -7.43 8.49
N THR A 281 11.82 -7.13 9.68
CA THR A 281 10.85 -7.94 10.43
C THR A 281 9.58 -7.14 10.71
N ASP A 282 8.52 -7.83 11.12
CA ASP A 282 7.32 -7.24 11.70
C ASP A 282 7.65 -6.61 13.08
N THR A 283 6.67 -5.95 13.71
CA THR A 283 6.82 -5.23 14.98
C THR A 283 7.18 -6.12 16.17
N ASP A 284 6.79 -7.39 16.13
CA ASP A 284 7.09 -8.41 17.13
C ASP A 284 8.39 -9.19 16.85
N GLY A 285 9.10 -8.85 15.76
CA GLY A 285 10.32 -9.52 15.34
C GLY A 285 10.11 -10.74 14.42
N SER A 286 8.86 -11.11 14.13
CA SER A 286 8.55 -12.17 13.16
C SER A 286 8.74 -11.74 11.69
N ALA A 287 8.71 -12.69 10.77
CA ALA A 287 8.79 -12.45 9.34
C ALA A 287 7.78 -13.34 8.57
N PRO A 288 6.47 -13.12 8.75
CA PRO A 288 5.44 -13.98 8.17
C PRO A 288 5.48 -14.01 6.63
N ASP A 289 5.34 -15.20 6.07
CA ASP A 289 5.11 -15.45 4.65
C ASP A 289 3.67 -15.92 4.42
N ALA A 290 2.74 -14.97 4.55
CA ALA A 290 1.32 -15.24 4.37
C ALA A 290 1.00 -15.69 2.94
N ILE A 291 1.71 -15.21 1.92
CA ILE A 291 1.45 -15.62 0.53
C ILE A 291 1.78 -17.10 0.34
N ALA A 292 2.94 -17.57 0.83
CA ALA A 292 3.28 -18.98 0.78
C ALA A 292 2.32 -19.83 1.64
N TYR A 293 1.98 -19.38 2.85
CA TYR A 293 1.04 -20.07 3.72
C TYR A 293 -0.35 -20.22 3.07
N MET A 294 -0.92 -19.13 2.54
CA MET A 294 -2.23 -19.17 1.89
C MET A 294 -2.23 -20.04 0.64
N THR A 295 -1.12 -20.08 -0.10
CA THR A 295 -0.98 -20.89 -1.32
C THR A 295 -0.84 -22.37 -1.00
N GLU A 296 0.09 -22.72 -0.10
CA GLU A 296 0.43 -24.11 0.17
C GLU A 296 -0.55 -24.79 1.13
N VAL A 297 -0.93 -24.10 2.22
CA VAL A 297 -1.75 -24.68 3.30
C VAL A 297 -3.23 -24.46 3.02
N VAL A 298 -3.67 -23.22 2.85
CA VAL A 298 -5.10 -22.89 2.74
C VAL A 298 -5.70 -23.33 1.40
N LYS A 299 -5.06 -22.93 0.29
CA LYS A 299 -5.51 -23.31 -1.06
C LYS A 299 -4.98 -24.67 -1.50
N GLY A 300 -3.72 -24.99 -1.15
CA GLY A 300 -3.02 -26.18 -1.59
C GLY A 300 -3.25 -27.44 -0.74
N GLY A 301 -3.82 -27.30 0.46
CA GLY A 301 -4.14 -28.43 1.35
C GLY A 301 -2.94 -29.07 2.05
N LYS A 302 -1.75 -28.46 2.02
CA LYS A 302 -0.57 -28.93 2.76
C LYS A 302 -0.85 -28.86 4.27
N GLN A 303 -0.53 -29.93 4.98
CA GLN A 303 -0.63 -29.97 6.45
C GLN A 303 0.63 -29.39 7.06
N ALA A 304 0.63 -28.09 7.38
CA ALA A 304 1.73 -27.41 8.06
C ALA A 304 1.19 -26.33 9.02
N PRO A 305 1.80 -26.14 10.21
CA PRO A 305 1.41 -25.08 11.14
C PRO A 305 1.83 -23.71 10.60
N ALA A 306 1.11 -22.65 11.00
CA ALA A 306 1.47 -21.27 10.62
C ALA A 306 2.86 -20.84 11.14
N SER A 307 3.35 -21.48 12.21
CA SER A 307 4.70 -21.23 12.76
C SER A 307 5.83 -21.54 11.79
N ASP A 308 5.62 -22.42 10.82
CA ASP A 308 6.64 -22.75 9.82
C ASP A 308 6.80 -21.63 8.77
N TYR A 309 5.88 -20.67 8.76
CA TYR A 309 5.84 -19.54 7.84
C TYR A 309 5.99 -18.20 8.57
N ARG A 310 6.25 -18.15 9.89
CA ARG A 310 6.25 -16.93 10.71
C ARG A 310 7.63 -16.54 11.23
#